data_AF-A0A844M9J7-F1
#
_entry.id   AF-A0A844M9J7-F1
#
_cell.length_a   1.000
_cell.length_b   1.000
_cell.length_c   1.000
_cell.angle_alpha   90.00
_cell.angle_beta   90.00
_cell.angle_gamma   90.00
#
_symmetry.space_group_name_H-M   'P 1'
#
loop_
_entity.id
_entity.type
_entity.pdbx_description
1 polymer ?
#
loop_
_entity_poly.entity_id
_entity_poly.type
_entity_poly.pdbx_seq_one_letter_code
_entity_poly.pdbx_strand_id
1 'polypeptide(L)'
;MKLTKKTLSNTVDTKAANNSSVIEKQQVTPNIATQELTPGQRLADKLAAQVGSWGFLIGQSAILAGWVGVNSIPGLPHWDESPFMMLNLVFSFASAYTAPVVLMSQNRQSDTDRKNAEIDHLVNLRAGQNIELLHEKLDEFHAQKLNELTQIIKEQQQALNEIKVALVTESQEVKVHLVTGNNVQTNQKFLKSASHNKLSSIEQQIEDDRKVAEELIRW
;
A
#
# COMPACT_ATOMS: atom_id res chain seq x y z
N MET A 1 -57.74 -19.57 -8.51
CA MET A 1 -57.35 -19.12 -7.15
C MET A 1 -55.96 -19.71 -6.83
N LYS A 2 -55.03 -18.86 -6.36
CA LYS A 2 -53.63 -19.12 -5.89
C LYS A 2 -52.56 -19.31 -7.00
N LEU A 3 -51.78 -18.29 -7.39
CA LEU A 3 -50.69 -17.54 -6.71
C LEU A 3 -49.37 -18.33 -6.55
N THR A 4 -48.45 -18.09 -7.49
CA THR A 4 -47.02 -17.74 -7.33
C THR A 4 -46.24 -18.29 -6.13
N LYS A 5 -45.13 -19.01 -6.38
CA LYS A 5 -43.86 -18.77 -5.67
C LYS A 5 -42.65 -18.92 -6.61
N LYS A 6 -41.89 -17.82 -6.62
CA LYS A 6 -40.66 -17.46 -7.31
C LYS A 6 -39.48 -18.25 -6.75
N THR A 7 -38.80 -19.03 -7.58
CA THR A 7 -37.47 -19.60 -7.29
C THR A 7 -36.46 -18.89 -8.19
N LEU A 8 -35.98 -17.73 -7.73
CA LEU A 8 -34.84 -17.00 -8.29
C LEU A 8 -33.73 -17.01 -7.25
N SER A 9 -33.10 -18.18 -7.08
CA SER A 9 -32.08 -18.38 -6.04
C SER A 9 -31.02 -19.34 -6.53
N ASN A 10 -30.33 -19.02 -7.65
CA ASN A 10 -29.02 -19.61 -7.95
C ASN A 10 -28.30 -18.96 -9.16
N THR A 11 -27.95 -17.67 -9.09
CA THR A 11 -27.09 -17.04 -10.13
C THR A 11 -26.12 -15.99 -9.57
N VAL A 12 -26.16 -15.70 -8.26
CA VAL A 12 -25.27 -14.70 -7.66
C VAL A 12 -24.05 -15.35 -7.01
N ASP A 13 -24.17 -16.57 -6.47
CA ASP A 13 -23.09 -17.23 -5.73
C ASP A 13 -21.98 -17.81 -6.62
N THR A 14 -22.26 -18.10 -7.90
CA THR A 14 -21.26 -18.65 -8.83
C THR A 14 -20.34 -17.60 -9.42
N LYS A 15 -20.71 -16.31 -9.37
CA LYS A 15 -19.91 -15.21 -9.94
C LYS A 15 -18.89 -14.63 -8.96
N ALA A 16 -19.18 -14.70 -7.65
CA ALA A 16 -18.26 -14.28 -6.60
C ALA A 16 -17.08 -15.26 -6.42
N ALA A 17 -17.35 -16.58 -6.48
CA ALA A 17 -16.32 -17.61 -6.31
C ALA A 17 -15.30 -17.70 -7.48
N ASN A 18 -15.71 -17.33 -8.70
CA ASN A 18 -14.80 -17.29 -9.86
C ASN A 18 -13.76 -16.17 -9.69
N ASN A 19 -14.17 -15.01 -9.20
CA ASN A 19 -13.31 -13.82 -9.12
C ASN A 19 -12.26 -13.91 -8.01
N SER A 20 -12.51 -14.67 -6.93
CA SER A 20 -11.53 -14.87 -5.86
C SER A 20 -10.27 -15.62 -6.33
N SER A 21 -10.42 -16.55 -7.28
CA SER A 21 -9.29 -17.30 -7.86
C SER A 21 -8.45 -16.50 -8.88
N VAL A 22 -8.98 -15.38 -9.36
CA VAL A 22 -8.31 -14.49 -10.33
C VAL A 22 -7.39 -13.49 -9.61
N ILE A 23 -7.69 -13.12 -8.36
CA ILE A 23 -6.90 -12.14 -7.60
C ILE A 23 -5.60 -12.74 -7.04
N GLU A 24 -5.53 -14.04 -6.80
CA GLU A 24 -4.34 -14.68 -6.21
C GLU A 24 -3.25 -15.06 -7.25
N LYS A 25 -3.59 -15.18 -8.54
CA LYS A 25 -2.63 -15.65 -9.57
C LYS A 25 -1.82 -14.56 -10.28
N GLN A 26 -2.15 -13.29 -10.09
CA GLN A 26 -1.37 -12.21 -10.69
C GLN A 26 -0.39 -11.66 -9.65
N GLN A 27 0.51 -12.52 -9.14
CA GLN A 27 1.81 -12.01 -8.72
C GLN A 27 2.36 -11.27 -9.93
N VAL A 28 2.41 -9.93 -9.85
CA VAL A 28 3.21 -9.13 -10.75
C VAL A 28 4.66 -9.39 -10.34
N THR A 29 5.13 -10.62 -10.52
CA THR A 29 6.54 -10.83 -10.79
C THR A 29 6.76 -10.09 -12.09
N PRO A 30 7.51 -8.96 -12.09
CA PRO A 30 7.95 -8.41 -13.35
C PRO A 30 8.65 -9.57 -14.04
N ASN A 31 8.09 -10.02 -15.16
CA ASN A 31 8.78 -10.95 -16.03
C ASN A 31 9.92 -10.13 -16.61
N ILE A 32 10.99 -9.97 -15.83
CA ILE A 32 12.30 -9.56 -16.31
C ILE A 32 12.70 -10.76 -17.15
N ALA A 33 12.17 -10.81 -18.37
CA ALA A 33 12.67 -11.68 -19.40
C ALA A 33 14.16 -11.36 -19.44
N THR A 34 14.96 -12.25 -18.85
CA THR A 34 16.40 -12.17 -18.88
C THR A 34 16.78 -12.30 -20.33
N GLN A 35 16.84 -11.16 -21.01
CA GLN A 35 17.19 -11.09 -22.41
C GLN A 35 18.61 -11.64 -22.47
N GLU A 36 18.74 -12.86 -23.01
CA GLU A 36 19.99 -13.60 -23.15
C GLU A 36 21.04 -12.65 -23.73
N LEU A 37 21.92 -12.14 -22.86
CA LEU A 37 22.91 -11.14 -23.24
C LEU A 37 23.84 -11.79 -24.24
N THR A 38 23.95 -11.19 -25.44
CA THR A 38 24.93 -11.68 -26.41
C THR A 38 26.33 -11.55 -25.80
N PRO A 39 27.29 -12.43 -26.16
CA PRO A 39 28.63 -12.38 -25.58
C PRO A 39 29.31 -11.01 -25.75
N GLY A 40 29.03 -10.30 -26.85
CA GLY A 40 29.49 -8.92 -27.05
C GLY A 40 28.86 -7.91 -26.09
N GLN A 41 27.56 -8.04 -25.79
CA GLN A 41 26.88 -7.22 -24.78
C GLN A 41 27.44 -7.46 -23.38
N ARG A 42 27.73 -8.72 -23.02
CA ARG A 42 28.34 -9.07 -21.73
C ARG A 42 29.74 -8.47 -21.58
N LEU A 43 30.55 -8.49 -22.64
CA LEU A 43 31.86 -7.87 -22.65
C LEU A 43 31.76 -6.34 -22.51
N ALA A 44 30.85 -5.71 -23.27
CA ALA A 44 30.62 -4.27 -23.19
C ALA A 44 30.20 -3.81 -21.79
N ASP A 45 29.31 -4.55 -21.10
CA ASP A 45 28.91 -4.21 -19.73
C ASP A 45 30.03 -4.39 -18.72
N LYS A 46 30.83 -5.45 -18.85
CA LYS A 46 32.01 -5.63 -17.99
C LYS A 46 33.02 -4.51 -18.18
N LEU A 47 33.29 -4.14 -19.43
CA LEU A 47 34.19 -3.03 -19.75
C LEU A 47 33.64 -1.70 -19.24
N ALA A 48 32.36 -1.40 -19.46
CA ALA A 48 31.72 -0.19 -18.98
C ALA A 48 31.73 -0.11 -17.43
N ALA A 49 31.41 -1.22 -16.75
CA ALA A 49 31.46 -1.29 -15.28
C ALA A 49 32.89 -1.11 -14.75
N GLN A 50 33.89 -1.64 -15.45
CA GLN A 50 35.29 -1.51 -15.06
C GLN A 50 35.82 -0.09 -15.28
N VAL A 51 35.50 0.53 -16.42
CA VAL A 51 35.86 1.92 -16.75
C VAL A 51 35.20 2.92 -15.79
N GLY A 52 33.99 2.65 -15.33
CA GLY A 52 33.28 3.48 -14.35
C GLY A 52 33.71 3.31 -12.89
N SER A 53 34.69 2.43 -12.61
CA SER A 53 35.12 2.12 -11.24
C SER A 53 36.26 3.03 -10.78
N TRP A 54 36.21 3.46 -9.52
CA TRP A 54 37.29 4.20 -8.86
C TRP A 54 38.63 3.45 -8.87
N GLY A 55 38.60 2.11 -8.78
CA GLY A 55 39.82 1.29 -8.82
C GLY A 55 40.54 1.32 -10.17
N PHE A 56 39.79 1.42 -11.28
CA PHE A 56 40.37 1.49 -12.62
C PHE A 56 41.12 2.81 -12.85
N LEU A 57 40.55 3.93 -12.37
CA LEU A 57 41.21 5.24 -12.45
C LEU A 57 42.54 5.26 -11.70
N ILE A 58 42.57 4.69 -10.50
CA ILE A 58 43.80 4.60 -9.68
C ILE A 58 44.84 3.72 -10.38
N GLY A 59 44.44 2.54 -10.88
CA GLY A 59 45.32 1.63 -11.62
C GLY A 59 45.93 2.27 -12.87
N GLN A 60 45.09 2.90 -13.70
CA GLN A 60 45.54 3.61 -14.91
C GLN A 60 46.50 4.76 -14.56
N SER A 61 46.22 5.51 -13.49
CA SER A 61 47.08 6.60 -13.01
C SER A 61 48.43 6.09 -12.51
N ALA A 62 48.45 4.95 -11.80
CA ALA A 62 49.67 4.31 -11.34
C ALA A 62 50.52 3.79 -12.51
N ILE A 63 49.90 3.22 -13.54
CA ILE A 63 50.59 2.79 -14.76
C ILE A 63 51.21 3.99 -15.48
N LEU A 64 50.46 5.09 -15.63
CA LEU A 64 50.99 6.32 -16.23
C LEU A 64 52.16 6.89 -15.41
N ALA A 65 52.01 6.99 -14.09
CA ALA A 65 53.06 7.46 -13.21
C ALA A 65 54.31 6.56 -13.24
N GLY A 66 54.12 5.24 -13.29
CA GLY A 66 55.20 4.26 -13.44
C GLY A 66 55.91 4.38 -14.78
N TRP A 67 55.16 4.55 -15.88
CA TRP A 67 55.73 4.72 -17.21
C TRP A 67 56.56 5.99 -17.34
N VAL A 68 56.03 7.11 -16.86
CA VAL A 68 56.74 8.39 -16.80
C VAL A 68 57.96 8.28 -15.90
N GLY A 69 57.83 7.63 -14.74
CA GLY A 69 58.91 7.39 -13.79
C GLY A 69 60.06 6.60 -14.40
N VAL A 70 59.79 5.46 -15.05
CA VAL A 70 60.82 4.62 -15.71
C VAL A 70 61.52 5.38 -16.84
N ASN A 71 60.78 6.12 -17.67
CA ASN A 71 61.35 6.88 -18.78
C ASN A 71 62.06 8.19 -18.36
N SER A 72 61.85 8.68 -17.13
CA SER A 72 62.52 9.89 -16.61
C SER A 72 63.82 9.59 -15.84
N ILE A 73 64.16 8.32 -15.61
CA ILE A 73 65.38 7.94 -14.87
C ILE A 73 66.60 8.04 -15.81
N PRO A 74 67.58 8.91 -15.50
CA PRO A 74 68.79 9.03 -16.30
C PRO A 74 69.63 7.75 -16.20
N GLY A 75 69.96 7.15 -17.35
CA GLY A 75 70.80 5.94 -17.43
C GLY A 75 70.09 4.68 -17.92
N LEU A 76 68.76 4.70 -18.07
CA LEU A 76 68.02 3.70 -18.83
C LEU A 76 67.90 4.12 -20.30
N PRO A 77 67.79 3.18 -21.25
CA PRO A 77 67.47 3.53 -22.63
C PRO A 77 66.11 4.24 -22.66
N HIS A 78 66.05 5.50 -23.09
CA HIS A 78 64.78 6.21 -23.26
C HIS A 78 64.02 5.56 -24.42
N TRP A 79 63.03 4.73 -24.11
CA TRP A 79 62.18 4.08 -25.11
C TRP A 79 61.10 5.04 -25.64
N ASP A 80 60.79 6.09 -24.88
CA ASP A 80 59.79 7.11 -25.23
C ASP A 80 60.33 8.51 -24.84
N GLU A 81 61.16 9.09 -25.74
CA GLU A 81 61.77 10.42 -25.58
C GLU A 81 60.68 11.52 -25.57
N SER A 82 60.90 12.60 -24.82
CA SER A 82 59.93 13.69 -24.71
C SER A 82 59.52 14.24 -26.08
N PRO A 83 58.21 14.30 -26.44
CA PRO A 83 57.02 14.18 -25.60
C PRO A 83 56.27 12.84 -25.79
N PHE A 84 56.57 11.83 -24.99
CA PHE A 84 55.89 10.52 -24.86
C PHE A 84 54.92 10.13 -26.01
N MET A 85 55.44 9.97 -27.24
CA MET A 85 54.63 9.81 -28.45
C MET A 85 53.87 8.48 -28.44
N MET A 86 54.52 7.41 -27.97
CA MET A 86 53.89 6.09 -27.90
C MET A 86 52.77 6.06 -26.87
N LEU A 87 53.00 6.65 -25.69
CA LEU A 87 51.99 6.72 -24.64
C LEU A 87 50.75 7.48 -25.09
N ASN A 88 50.96 8.64 -25.72
CA ASN A 88 49.88 9.47 -26.23
C ASN A 88 49.07 8.75 -27.31
N LEU A 89 49.72 7.98 -28.20
CA LEU A 89 49.05 7.21 -29.24
C LEU A 89 48.13 6.14 -28.64
N VAL A 90 48.65 5.33 -27.71
CA VAL A 90 47.89 4.25 -27.06
C VAL A 90 46.74 4.82 -26.25
N PHE A 91 46.97 5.87 -25.46
CA PHE A 91 45.94 6.50 -24.63
C PHE A 91 44.81 7.12 -25.46
N SER A 92 45.15 7.76 -26.57
CA SER A 92 44.16 8.34 -27.50
C SER A 92 43.28 7.25 -28.10
N PHE A 93 43.87 6.13 -28.53
CA PHE A 93 43.12 4.99 -29.06
C PHE A 93 42.21 4.34 -28.00
N ALA A 94 42.73 4.14 -26.79
CA ALA A 94 41.95 3.58 -25.67
C ALA A 94 40.72 4.45 -25.36
N SER A 95 40.89 5.77 -25.31
CA SER A 95 39.81 6.71 -25.04
C SER A 95 38.77 6.71 -26.16
N ALA A 96 39.20 6.68 -27.42
CA ALA A 96 38.32 6.63 -28.59
C ALA A 96 37.43 5.39 -28.61
N TYR A 97 37.93 4.23 -28.19
CA TYR A 97 37.13 3.00 -28.12
C TYR A 97 36.24 2.94 -26.87
N THR A 98 36.66 3.58 -25.78
CA THR A 98 35.92 3.57 -24.52
C THR A 98 34.57 4.29 -24.63
N ALA A 99 34.52 5.45 -25.29
CA ALA A 99 33.30 6.24 -25.38
C ALA A 99 32.11 5.50 -26.06
N PRO A 100 32.27 4.83 -27.22
CA PRO A 100 31.21 4.02 -27.82
C PRO A 100 30.77 2.83 -26.96
N VAL A 101 31.71 2.15 -26.31
CA VAL A 101 31.38 0.99 -25.44
C VAL A 101 30.55 1.44 -24.24
N VAL A 102 30.94 2.54 -23.61
CA VAL A 102 30.19 3.15 -22.52
C VAL A 102 28.82 3.60 -23.00
N LEU A 103 28.72 4.27 -24.16
CA LEU A 103 27.44 4.70 -24.73
C LEU A 103 26.50 3.53 -25.05
N MET A 104 27.03 2.42 -25.57
CA MET A 104 26.23 1.21 -25.85
C MET A 104 25.72 0.54 -24.57
N SER A 105 26.53 0.53 -23.50
CA SER A 105 26.09 0.03 -22.20
C SER A 105 25.05 0.95 -21.55
N GLN A 106 25.27 2.28 -21.61
CA GLN A 106 24.33 3.28 -21.14
C GLN A 106 22.98 3.21 -21.86
N ASN A 107 22.97 3.17 -23.20
CA ASN A 107 21.72 3.09 -23.97
C ASN A 107 20.90 1.85 -23.60
N ARG A 108 21.57 0.72 -23.34
CA ARG A 108 20.90 -0.51 -22.90
C ARG A 108 20.34 -0.41 -21.48
N GLN A 109 21.12 0.16 -20.55
CA GLN A 109 20.65 0.39 -19.19
C GLN A 109 19.44 1.33 -19.19
N SER A 110 19.50 2.44 -19.93
CA SER A 110 18.37 3.38 -20.03
C SER A 110 17.11 2.76 -20.63
N ASP A 111 17.26 1.87 -21.62
CA ASP A 111 16.11 1.16 -22.18
C ASP A 111 15.47 0.20 -21.16
N THR A 112 16.29 -0.44 -20.34
CA THR A 112 15.83 -1.33 -19.26
C THR A 112 15.14 -0.51 -18.16
N ASP A 113 15.76 0.58 -17.73
CA ASP A 113 15.23 1.47 -16.70
C ASP A 113 13.91 2.11 -17.15
N ARG A 114 13.80 2.50 -18.42
CA ARG A 114 12.55 3.02 -19.00
C ARG A 114 11.41 1.99 -18.92
N LYS A 115 11.69 0.73 -19.30
CA LYS A 115 10.67 -0.34 -19.21
C LYS A 115 10.27 -0.61 -17.76
N ASN A 116 11.23 -0.62 -16.84
CA ASN A 116 10.96 -0.80 -15.42
C ASN A 116 10.10 0.34 -14.87
N ALA A 117 10.39 1.59 -15.25
CA ALA A 117 9.60 2.75 -14.86
C ALA A 117 8.16 2.69 -15.42
N GLU A 118 7.98 2.22 -16.66
CA GLU A 118 6.64 2.03 -17.24
C GLU A 118 5.84 0.96 -16.48
N ILE A 119 6.47 -0.16 -16.14
CA ILE A 119 5.84 -1.22 -15.34
C ILE A 119 5.45 -0.70 -13.95
N ASP A 120 6.37 -0.01 -13.27
CA ASP A 120 6.13 0.57 -11.96
C ASP A 120 4.94 1.55 -11.97
N HIS A 121 4.89 2.40 -12.99
CA HIS A 121 3.78 3.33 -13.20
C HIS A 121 2.44 2.59 -13.39
N LEU A 122 2.40 1.53 -14.21
CA LEU A 122 1.19 0.73 -14.41
C LEU A 122 0.75 -0.02 -13.14
N VAL A 123 1.70 -0.51 -12.34
CA VAL A 123 1.42 -1.14 -11.05
C VAL A 123 0.80 -0.12 -10.09
N ASN A 124 1.36 1.10 -10.02
CA ASN A 124 0.84 2.16 -9.18
C ASN A 124 -0.59 2.58 -9.57
N LEU A 125 -0.87 2.72 -10.87
CA LEU A 125 -2.22 3.00 -11.36
C LEU A 125 -3.21 1.89 -10.98
N ARG A 126 -2.82 0.62 -11.16
CA ARG A 126 -3.65 -0.53 -10.77
C ARG A 126 -3.88 -0.57 -9.26
N ALA A 127 -2.87 -0.24 -8.45
CA ALA A 127 -3.01 -0.14 -7.01
C ALA A 127 -4.02 0.95 -6.62
N GLY A 128 -3.96 2.12 -7.26
CA GLY A 128 -4.94 3.19 -7.08
C GLY A 128 -6.37 2.75 -7.38
N GLN A 129 -6.59 2.09 -8.52
CA GLN A 129 -7.91 1.54 -8.89
C GLN A 129 -8.41 0.47 -7.91
N ASN A 130 -7.52 -0.39 -7.43
CA ASN A 130 -7.88 -1.41 -6.44
C ASN A 130 -8.30 -0.78 -5.12
N ILE A 131 -7.62 0.28 -4.68
CA ILE A 131 -7.99 1.03 -3.47
C ILE A 131 -9.37 1.69 -3.64
N GLU A 132 -9.63 2.31 -4.79
CA GLU A 132 -10.94 2.90 -5.09
C GLU A 132 -12.07 1.85 -5.06
N LEU A 133 -11.86 0.70 -5.69
CA LEU A 133 -12.81 -0.42 -5.65
C LEU A 133 -12.99 -0.99 -4.24
N LEU A 134 -11.94 -1.02 -3.42
CA LEU A 134 -12.05 -1.43 -2.02
C LEU A 134 -12.87 -0.43 -1.22
N HIS A 135 -12.71 0.87 -1.46
CA HIS A 135 -13.54 1.91 -0.84
C HIS A 135 -15.00 1.77 -1.22
N GLU A 136 -15.32 1.59 -2.51
CA GLU A 136 -16.69 1.39 -2.97
C GLU A 136 -17.37 0.19 -2.28
N LYS A 137 -16.66 -0.95 -2.20
CA LYS A 137 -17.17 -2.14 -1.52
C LYS A 137 -17.32 -1.94 -0.02
N LEU A 138 -16.40 -1.22 0.61
CA LEU A 138 -16.45 -0.93 2.03
C LEU A 138 -17.65 -0.02 2.36
N ASP A 139 -17.92 0.98 1.53
CA ASP A 139 -19.06 1.87 1.66
C ASP A 139 -20.39 1.12 1.45
N GLU A 140 -20.46 0.22 0.46
CA GLU A 140 -21.62 -0.67 0.28
C GLU A 140 -21.85 -1.53 1.52
N PHE A 141 -20.81 -2.16 2.06
CA PHE A 141 -20.89 -2.99 3.26
C PHE A 141 -21.33 -2.18 4.49
N HIS A 142 -20.79 -0.97 4.67
CA HIS A 142 -21.22 -0.06 5.73
C HIS A 142 -22.70 0.32 5.59
N ALA A 143 -23.16 0.66 4.39
CA ALA A 143 -24.56 0.99 4.14
C ALA A 143 -25.48 -0.21 4.45
N GLN A 144 -25.09 -1.42 4.07
CA GLN A 144 -25.84 -2.64 4.40
C GLN A 144 -25.94 -2.83 5.93
N LYS A 145 -24.84 -2.66 6.67
CA LYS A 145 -24.82 -2.80 8.13
C LYS A 145 -25.63 -1.72 8.84
N LEU A 146 -25.59 -0.48 8.38
CA LEU A 146 -26.42 0.59 8.92
C LEU A 146 -27.92 0.33 8.72
N ASN A 147 -28.30 -0.22 7.57
CA ASN A 147 -29.68 -0.62 7.32
C ASN A 147 -30.12 -1.77 8.24
N GLU A 148 -29.27 -2.80 8.42
CA GLU A 148 -29.52 -3.93 9.32
C GLU A 148 -29.74 -3.47 10.77
N LEU A 149 -28.84 -2.61 11.29
CA LEU A 149 -28.97 -2.04 12.63
C LEU A 149 -30.24 -1.19 12.78
N THR A 150 -30.58 -0.40 11.76
CA THR A 150 -31.81 0.41 11.76
C THR A 150 -33.05 -0.47 11.81
N GLN A 151 -33.06 -1.58 11.07
CA GLN A 151 -34.17 -2.53 11.07
C GLN A 151 -34.32 -3.20 12.44
N ILE A 152 -33.21 -3.65 13.05
CA ILE A 152 -33.22 -4.24 14.40
C ILE A 152 -33.76 -3.25 15.44
N ILE A 153 -33.33 -1.98 15.40
CA ILE A 153 -33.83 -0.95 16.32
C ILE A 153 -35.33 -0.72 16.13
N LYS A 154 -35.81 -0.70 14.89
CA LYS A 154 -37.24 -0.54 14.59
C LYS A 154 -38.06 -1.71 15.12
N GLU A 155 -37.57 -2.94 14.97
CA GLU A 155 -38.20 -4.15 15.51
C GLU A 155 -38.25 -4.12 17.04
N GLN A 156 -37.16 -3.71 17.70
CA GLN A 156 -37.16 -3.53 19.16
C GLN A 156 -38.17 -2.48 19.62
N GLN A 157 -38.27 -1.34 18.91
CA GLN A 157 -39.24 -0.30 19.24
C GLN A 157 -40.68 -0.79 19.09
N GLN A 158 -40.96 -1.61 18.08
CA GLN A 158 -42.28 -2.20 17.88
C GLN A 158 -42.62 -3.21 18.98
N ALA A 159 -41.70 -4.11 19.33
CA ALA A 159 -41.89 -5.04 20.43
C ALA A 159 -42.11 -4.32 21.77
N LEU A 160 -41.37 -3.24 22.04
CA LEU A 160 -41.58 -2.40 23.23
C LEU A 160 -42.95 -1.72 23.22
N ASN A 161 -43.44 -1.26 22.06
CA ASN A 161 -44.77 -0.68 21.95
C ASN A 161 -45.87 -1.73 22.17
N GLU A 162 -45.71 -2.94 21.65
CA GLU A 162 -46.65 -4.04 21.85
C GLU A 162 -46.72 -4.46 23.32
N ILE A 163 -45.56 -4.57 24.00
CA ILE A 163 -45.49 -4.81 25.45
C ILE A 163 -46.14 -3.65 26.22
N LYS A 164 -45.87 -2.40 25.84
CA LYS A 164 -46.50 -1.23 26.47
C LYS A 164 -48.02 -1.26 26.31
N VAL A 165 -48.53 -1.64 25.13
CA VAL A 165 -49.97 -1.78 24.89
C VAL A 165 -50.55 -2.92 25.73
N ALA A 166 -49.90 -4.07 25.78
CA ALA A 166 -50.34 -5.20 26.61
C ALA A 166 -50.38 -4.84 28.10
N LEU A 167 -49.36 -4.13 28.62
CA LEU A 167 -49.32 -3.65 30.01
C LEU A 167 -50.38 -2.56 30.29
N VAL A 168 -50.74 -1.74 29.29
CA VAL A 168 -51.82 -0.76 29.38
C VAL A 168 -53.20 -1.43 29.39
N THR A 169 -53.39 -2.50 28.60
CA THR A 169 -54.62 -3.32 28.60
C THR A 169 -54.78 -4.09 29.91
N GLU A 170 -53.71 -4.69 30.44
CA GLU A 170 -53.72 -5.42 31.72
C GLU A 170 -53.92 -4.47 32.92
N SER A 171 -53.42 -3.23 32.85
CA SER A 171 -53.72 -2.18 33.83
C SER A 171 -55.19 -1.74 33.83
N GLN A 172 -55.95 -1.99 32.76
CA GLN A 172 -57.37 -1.65 32.67
C GLN A 172 -58.26 -2.70 33.37
N GLU A 173 -57.88 -3.99 33.37
CA GLU A 173 -58.58 -5.04 34.14
C GLU A 173 -58.30 -4.97 35.65
N VAL A 174 -57.06 -4.62 36.04
CA VAL A 174 -56.72 -4.43 37.47
C VAL A 174 -57.49 -3.25 38.09
N LYS A 175 -57.92 -2.27 37.28
CA LYS A 175 -58.75 -1.16 37.74
C LYS A 175 -60.24 -1.51 37.93
N VAL A 176 -60.75 -2.61 37.38
CA VAL A 176 -62.16 -3.01 37.55
C VAL A 176 -62.37 -3.75 38.88
N HIS A 177 -61.33 -4.36 39.45
CA HIS A 177 -61.43 -5.12 40.70
C HIS A 177 -60.83 -4.41 41.95
N LEU A 178 -60.25 -3.21 41.79
CA LEU A 178 -59.68 -2.41 42.90
C LEU A 178 -60.52 -1.18 43.28
N VAL A 179 -61.74 -1.01 42.74
CA VAL A 179 -62.69 0.06 43.14
C VAL A 179 -63.41 -0.26 44.46
N THR A 180 -62.81 -1.04 45.35
CA THR A 180 -63.34 -1.23 46.71
C THR A 180 -62.18 -1.32 47.70
N GLY A 181 -61.87 -0.17 48.31
CA GLY A 181 -61.12 -0.12 49.56
C GLY A 181 -59.86 0.73 49.53
N ASN A 182 -59.98 1.92 50.14
CA ASN A 182 -58.96 2.61 50.94
C ASN A 182 -57.75 3.31 50.26
N ASN A 183 -57.93 4.62 50.08
CA ASN A 183 -57.11 5.74 50.56
C ASN A 183 -55.58 5.62 50.84
N VAL A 184 -54.86 6.62 50.30
CA VAL A 184 -53.56 7.22 50.73
C VAL A 184 -52.26 6.44 50.42
N GLN A 185 -51.43 6.92 49.47
CA GLN A 185 -50.27 7.81 49.74
C GLN A 185 -49.47 8.09 48.44
N THR A 186 -49.48 9.35 48.01
CA THR A 186 -48.59 9.88 46.97
C THR A 186 -47.16 9.92 47.49
N ASN A 187 -46.24 9.17 46.88
CA ASN A 187 -44.80 9.38 47.03
C ASN A 187 -44.18 9.57 45.65
N GLN A 188 -44.01 10.84 45.26
CA GLN A 188 -43.18 11.21 44.12
C GLN A 188 -41.71 11.12 44.53
N LYS A 189 -41.10 9.95 44.29
CA LYS A 189 -39.64 9.81 44.32
C LYS A 189 -39.14 9.77 42.88
N PHE A 190 -38.89 10.95 42.31
CA PHE A 190 -38.24 11.11 41.02
C PHE A 190 -36.86 10.43 41.05
N LEU A 191 -36.67 9.40 40.22
CA LEU A 191 -35.34 8.90 39.89
C LEU A 191 -34.70 9.85 38.87
N LYS A 192 -34.13 10.95 39.36
CA LYS A 192 -33.21 11.82 38.61
C LYS A 192 -31.79 11.63 39.14
N SER A 193 -31.13 10.54 38.75
CA SER A 193 -29.67 10.39 38.93
C SER A 193 -29.13 9.15 38.19
N ALA A 194 -28.98 9.24 36.86
CA ALA A 194 -28.14 8.28 36.12
C ALA A 194 -27.50 8.84 34.84
N SER A 195 -27.63 10.14 34.55
CA SER A 195 -27.13 10.70 33.27
C SER A 195 -25.86 11.54 33.38
N HIS A 196 -25.45 11.99 34.57
CA HIS A 196 -24.31 12.91 34.70
C HIS A 196 -22.94 12.24 34.88
N ASN A 197 -22.87 10.95 35.23
CA ASN A 197 -21.58 10.28 35.48
C ASN A 197 -21.00 9.57 34.24
N LYS A 198 -21.85 9.27 33.25
CA LYS A 198 -21.42 8.57 32.02
C LYS A 198 -20.78 9.52 31.00
N LEU A 199 -21.26 10.77 30.96
CA LEU A 199 -20.72 11.79 30.06
C LEU A 199 -19.33 12.27 30.49
N SER A 200 -19.07 12.45 31.79
CA SER A 200 -17.72 12.81 32.29
C SER A 200 -16.68 11.71 32.05
N SER A 201 -17.09 10.44 32.17
CA SER A 201 -16.21 9.30 31.93
C SER A 201 -15.84 9.14 30.45
N ILE A 202 -16.75 9.51 29.53
CA ILE A 202 -16.48 9.47 28.09
C ILE A 202 -15.59 10.65 27.68
N GLU A 203 -15.83 11.85 28.23
CA GLU A 203 -15.01 13.04 27.95
C GLU A 203 -13.56 12.83 28.43
N GLN A 204 -13.35 12.22 29.60
CA GLN A 204 -12.01 11.88 30.09
C GLN A 204 -11.31 10.83 29.23
N GLN A 205 -12.04 9.80 28.78
CA GLN A 205 -11.46 8.77 27.93
C GLN A 205 -11.03 9.32 26.56
N ILE A 206 -11.82 10.23 25.98
CA ILE A 206 -11.51 10.85 24.68
C ILE A 206 -10.27 11.75 24.78
N GLU A 207 -10.12 12.49 25.88
CA GLU A 207 -8.94 13.36 26.09
C GLU A 207 -7.66 12.55 26.35
N ASP A 208 -7.76 11.41 27.03
CA ASP A 208 -6.62 10.50 27.25
C ASP A 208 -6.19 9.81 25.94
N ASP A 209 -7.14 9.30 25.15
CA ASP A 209 -6.84 8.68 23.85
C ASP A 209 -6.23 9.68 22.86
N ARG A 210 -6.66 10.95 22.91
CA ARG A 210 -6.08 12.03 22.11
C ARG A 210 -4.62 12.32 22.49
N LYS A 211 -4.29 12.33 23.78
CA LYS A 211 -2.90 12.56 24.24
C LYS A 211 -1.95 11.44 23.80
N VAL A 212 -2.43 10.20 23.82
CA VAL A 212 -1.66 9.04 23.33
C VAL A 212 -1.42 9.15 21.83
N ALA A 213 -2.42 9.57 21.05
CA ALA A 213 -2.27 9.81 19.62
C ALA A 213 -1.26 10.94 19.31
N GLU A 214 -1.26 12.02 20.10
CA GLU A 214 -0.29 13.11 19.94
C GLU A 214 1.15 12.69 20.33
N GLU A 215 1.35 11.76 21.26
CA GLU A 215 2.68 11.19 21.55
C GLU A 215 3.19 10.26 20.43
N LEU A 216 2.31 9.46 19.83
CA LEU A 216 2.69 8.52 18.76
C LEU A 216 3.06 9.20 17.43
N ILE A 217 2.59 10.43 17.21
CA ILE A 217 2.93 11.24 16.03
C ILE A 217 4.27 11.99 16.22
N ARG A 218 4.82 12.03 17.44
CA ARG A 218 5.99 12.85 17.80
C ARG A 218 7.34 12.10 17.75
N TRP A 219 7.38 10.88 17.18
CA TRP A 219 8.59 10.09 16.87
C TRP A 219 8.66 9.78 15.37
#